data_AF-A0A563EQF0-F1
#
_entry.id   AF-A0A563EQF0-F1
#
_cell.length_a   1.000
_cell.length_b   1.000
_cell.length_c   1.000
_cell.angle_alpha   90.00
_cell.angle_beta   90.00
_cell.angle_gamma   90.00
#
_symmetry.space_group_name_H-M   'P 1'
#
loop_
_entity.id
_entity.type
_entity.pdbx_description
1 polymer ?
#
loop_
_entity_poly.entity_id
_entity_poly.type
_entity_poly.pdbx_seq_one_letter_code
_entity_poly.pdbx_strand_id
1 'polypeptide(L)'
;MIPIEHARYRAALTPAEIGRGGADGWVAVEDVPSLAWLCWNDLGRPPGVLGELAEATDPTHIMELCRVLAATSTVDTAAVWRYLAADWCGTGERSDGRRRFLLDRAMRGEGMNWRSFSALMGTDRPEDVAAAFARDEPLVGVSVIGLALSYPDPWLVLPFVARALDHNRIEVREHGATALAHVARIHGVVSAECLAVLKRHPNSVAEDDLWTFIPHRKLPVWLWWRVLVS
;
A
#
# COMPACT_ATOMS: atom_id res chain seq x y z
N MET A 1 -22.57 -9.14 -1.25
CA MET A 1 -21.66 -8.31 -2.05
C MET A 1 -20.61 -7.75 -1.11
N ILE A 2 -19.35 -7.79 -1.50
CA ILE A 2 -18.22 -7.34 -0.68
C ILE A 2 -17.93 -5.87 -1.02
N PRO A 3 -17.73 -4.98 -0.03
CA PRO A 3 -17.32 -3.61 -0.31
C PRO A 3 -15.97 -3.56 -1.02
N ILE A 4 -15.83 -2.63 -1.98
CA ILE A 4 -14.59 -2.47 -2.74
C ILE A 4 -13.37 -2.21 -1.85
N GLU A 5 -13.52 -1.38 -0.82
CA GLU A 5 -12.44 -1.06 0.13
C GLU A 5 -11.94 -2.31 0.84
N HIS A 6 -12.86 -3.23 1.18
CA HIS A 6 -12.48 -4.50 1.80
C HIS A 6 -11.63 -5.34 0.85
N ALA A 7 -12.00 -5.44 -0.43
CA ALA A 7 -11.22 -6.17 -1.42
C ALA A 7 -9.84 -5.53 -1.68
N ARG A 8 -9.80 -4.19 -1.80
CA ARG A 8 -8.58 -3.40 -2.02
C ARG A 8 -7.52 -3.64 -0.94
N TYR A 9 -7.90 -3.53 0.33
CA TYR A 9 -6.95 -3.66 1.45
C TYR A 9 -6.60 -5.11 1.82
N ARG A 10 -7.27 -6.10 1.23
CA ARG A 10 -7.16 -7.51 1.67
C ARG A 10 -6.73 -8.49 0.58
N ALA A 11 -6.47 -8.02 -0.64
CA ALA A 11 -5.82 -8.83 -1.65
C ALA A 11 -5.18 -7.99 -2.75
N ALA A 12 -3.98 -8.39 -3.17
CA ALA A 12 -3.41 -7.99 -4.45
C ALA A 12 -4.15 -8.73 -5.58
N LEU A 13 -5.27 -8.17 -6.05
CA LEU A 13 -6.10 -8.83 -7.08
C LEU A 13 -5.44 -8.75 -8.45
N THR A 14 -5.37 -9.90 -9.12
CA THR A 14 -4.96 -9.97 -10.53
C THR A 14 -6.08 -9.50 -11.44
N PRO A 15 -5.80 -9.12 -12.70
CA PRO A 15 -6.84 -8.74 -13.68
C PRO A 15 -7.92 -9.82 -13.85
N ALA A 16 -7.52 -11.10 -13.90
CA ALA A 16 -8.45 -12.21 -14.01
C ALA A 16 -9.37 -12.35 -12.78
N GLU A 17 -8.84 -12.11 -11.58
CA GLU A 17 -9.63 -12.11 -10.34
C GLU A 17 -10.58 -10.93 -10.29
N ILE A 18 -10.17 -9.73 -10.72
CA ILE A 18 -11.07 -8.56 -10.83
C ILE A 18 -12.23 -8.88 -11.79
N GLY A 19 -11.91 -9.42 -12.98
CA GLY A 19 -12.92 -9.83 -13.95
C GLY A 19 -13.89 -10.88 -13.39
N ARG A 20 -13.38 -11.88 -12.66
CA ARG A 20 -14.21 -12.88 -11.97
C ARG A 20 -15.10 -12.25 -10.90
N GLY A 21 -14.57 -11.26 -10.17
CA GLY A 21 -15.29 -10.52 -9.14
C GLY A 21 -16.54 -9.84 -9.69
N GLY A 22 -16.40 -9.14 -10.82
CA GLY A 22 -17.51 -8.50 -11.52
C GLY A 22 -18.46 -9.49 -12.18
N ALA A 23 -17.92 -10.48 -12.91
CA ALA A 23 -18.72 -11.43 -13.69
C ALA A 23 -19.63 -12.32 -12.81
N ASP A 24 -19.15 -12.71 -11.63
CA ASP A 24 -19.89 -13.56 -10.70
C ASP A 24 -20.66 -12.75 -9.64
N GLY A 25 -20.58 -11.41 -9.65
CA GLY A 25 -21.32 -10.54 -8.73
C GLY A 25 -20.79 -10.51 -7.29
N TRP A 26 -19.49 -10.75 -7.08
CA TRP A 26 -18.85 -10.61 -5.77
C TRP A 26 -18.80 -9.16 -5.30
N VAL A 27 -18.63 -8.24 -6.25
CA VAL A 27 -18.66 -6.77 -6.09
C VAL A 27 -19.73 -6.17 -7.00
N ALA A 28 -20.14 -4.93 -6.72
CA ALA A 28 -21.09 -4.22 -7.57
C ALA A 28 -20.44 -3.97 -8.95
N VAL A 29 -21.23 -4.02 -10.02
CA VAL A 29 -20.68 -3.86 -11.38
C VAL A 29 -20.09 -2.46 -11.57
N GLU A 30 -20.74 -1.46 -11.00
CA GLU A 30 -20.32 -0.06 -10.97
C GLU A 30 -19.01 0.18 -10.20
N ASP A 31 -18.64 -0.72 -9.29
CA ASP A 31 -17.40 -0.63 -8.50
C ASP A 31 -16.20 -1.29 -9.20
N VAL A 32 -16.42 -2.15 -10.20
CA VAL A 32 -15.35 -2.89 -10.88
C VAL A 32 -14.32 -1.97 -11.55
N PRO A 33 -14.71 -0.89 -12.27
CA PRO A 33 -13.74 0.05 -12.85
C PRO A 33 -12.76 0.61 -11.82
N SER A 34 -13.23 0.88 -10.59
CA SER A 34 -12.38 1.38 -9.51
C SER A 34 -11.33 0.33 -9.08
N LEU A 35 -11.69 -0.96 -8.99
CA LEU A 35 -10.71 -2.02 -8.72
C LEU A 35 -9.72 -2.18 -9.87
N ALA A 36 -10.20 -2.13 -11.11
CA ALA A 36 -9.37 -2.20 -12.30
C ALA A 36 -8.37 -1.04 -12.33
N TRP A 37 -8.82 0.18 -12.02
CA TRP A 37 -7.98 1.37 -11.95
C TRP A 37 -6.90 1.27 -10.88
N LEU A 38 -7.21 0.73 -9.70
CA LEU A 38 -6.21 0.51 -8.65
C LEU A 38 -5.16 -0.51 -9.08
N CYS A 39 -5.58 -1.68 -9.56
CA CYS A 39 -4.68 -2.70 -10.10
C CYS A 39 -3.84 -2.15 -11.26
N TRP A 40 -4.42 -1.32 -12.11
CA TRP A 40 -3.73 -0.66 -13.20
C TRP A 40 -2.62 0.26 -12.72
N ASN A 41 -2.84 1.06 -11.67
CA ASN A 41 -1.79 1.88 -11.07
C ASN A 41 -0.71 1.04 -10.39
N ASP A 42 -1.09 0.00 -9.65
CA ASP A 42 -0.16 -0.92 -8.99
C ASP A 42 0.80 -1.56 -10.00
N LEU A 43 0.31 -1.89 -11.20
CA LEU A 43 1.11 -2.51 -12.26
C LEU A 43 1.92 -1.51 -13.11
N GLY A 44 1.80 -0.20 -12.87
CA GLY A 44 2.47 0.83 -13.67
C GLY A 44 1.77 1.12 -15.01
N ARG A 45 0.45 1.07 -15.01
CA ARG A 45 -0.46 1.40 -16.12
C ARG A 45 -0.25 0.60 -17.42
N PRO A 46 -0.24 -0.74 -17.38
CA PRO A 46 -0.16 -1.55 -18.59
C PRO A 46 -1.39 -1.34 -19.51
N PRO A 47 -1.24 -1.38 -20.84
CA PRO A 47 -2.36 -1.25 -21.77
C PRO A 47 -3.25 -2.51 -21.80
N GLY A 48 -4.38 -2.42 -22.49
CA GLY A 48 -5.27 -3.55 -22.78
C GLY A 48 -6.57 -3.52 -21.99
N VAL A 49 -7.23 -4.68 -21.89
CA VAL A 49 -8.59 -4.83 -21.33
C VAL A 49 -8.70 -4.29 -19.90
N LEU A 50 -7.63 -4.37 -19.09
CA LEU A 50 -7.62 -3.80 -17.74
C LEU A 50 -7.73 -2.26 -17.76
N GLY A 51 -7.02 -1.60 -18.66
CA GLY A 51 -7.08 -0.14 -18.79
C GLY A 51 -8.43 0.32 -19.32
N GLU A 52 -8.97 -0.39 -20.31
CA GLU A 52 -10.34 -0.14 -20.82
C GLU A 52 -11.39 -0.31 -19.72
N LEU A 53 -11.28 -1.38 -18.91
CA LEU A 53 -12.17 -1.60 -17.77
C LEU A 53 -12.05 -0.50 -16.72
N ALA A 54 -10.85 0.04 -16.48
CA ALA A 54 -10.62 1.12 -15.52
C ALA A 54 -11.30 2.44 -15.92
N GLU A 55 -11.56 2.64 -17.21
CA GLU A 55 -12.19 3.86 -17.75
C GLU A 55 -13.67 3.66 -18.13
N ALA A 56 -14.15 2.40 -18.12
CA ALA A 56 -15.50 2.06 -18.51
C ALA A 56 -16.55 2.61 -17.53
N THR A 57 -17.66 3.14 -18.09
CA THR A 57 -18.78 3.70 -17.32
C THR A 57 -20.11 3.01 -17.60
N ASP A 58 -20.25 2.34 -18.75
CA ASP A 58 -21.47 1.59 -19.12
C ASP A 58 -21.50 0.19 -18.45
N PRO A 59 -22.52 -0.15 -17.66
CA PRO A 59 -22.59 -1.44 -16.95
C PRO A 59 -22.56 -2.67 -17.86
N THR A 60 -23.13 -2.58 -19.07
CA THR A 60 -23.16 -3.71 -20.01
C THR A 60 -21.76 -3.99 -20.53
N HIS A 61 -21.05 -2.94 -20.92
CA HIS A 61 -19.66 -3.00 -21.37
C HIS A 61 -18.71 -3.45 -20.25
N ILE A 62 -18.87 -2.91 -19.03
CA ILE A 62 -18.11 -3.36 -17.85
C ILE A 62 -18.25 -4.87 -17.67
N MET A 63 -19.47 -5.40 -17.75
CA MET A 63 -19.73 -6.83 -17.59
C MET A 63 -19.10 -7.67 -18.72
N GLU A 64 -19.07 -7.16 -19.96
CA GLU A 64 -18.36 -7.81 -21.06
C GLU A 64 -16.86 -7.90 -20.81
N LEU A 65 -16.22 -6.79 -20.43
CA LEU A 65 -14.80 -6.73 -20.09
C LEU A 65 -14.47 -7.65 -18.89
N CYS A 66 -15.36 -7.71 -17.89
CA CYS A 66 -15.21 -8.62 -16.76
C CYS A 66 -15.13 -10.08 -17.22
N ARG A 67 -15.99 -10.51 -18.14
CA ARG A 67 -15.97 -11.87 -18.69
C ARG A 67 -14.70 -12.14 -19.49
N VAL A 68 -14.25 -11.17 -20.28
CA VAL A 68 -12.98 -11.27 -21.03
C VAL A 68 -11.82 -11.48 -20.07
N LEU A 69 -11.67 -10.62 -19.05
CA LEU A 69 -10.61 -10.76 -18.04
C LEU A 69 -10.72 -12.08 -17.27
N ALA A 70 -11.92 -12.46 -16.85
CA ALA A 70 -12.15 -13.69 -16.11
C ALA A 70 -11.75 -14.96 -16.89
N ALA A 71 -11.79 -14.90 -18.23
CA ALA A 71 -11.40 -15.97 -19.13
C ALA A 71 -9.87 -16.05 -19.38
N THR A 72 -9.09 -15.04 -18.97
CA THR A 72 -7.62 -15.02 -19.17
C THR A 72 -6.86 -15.99 -18.26
N SER A 73 -7.52 -16.58 -17.26
CA SER A 73 -6.92 -17.52 -16.32
C SER A 73 -7.76 -18.78 -16.20
N THR A 74 -7.08 -19.93 -16.19
CA THR A 74 -7.67 -21.25 -15.91
C THR A 74 -7.56 -21.62 -14.42
N VAL A 75 -6.86 -20.81 -13.63
CA VAL A 75 -6.72 -20.99 -12.18
C VAL A 75 -8.04 -20.64 -11.50
N ASP A 76 -8.31 -21.25 -10.34
CA ASP A 76 -9.46 -20.94 -9.48
C ASP A 76 -9.38 -19.50 -8.93
N THR A 77 -9.84 -18.55 -9.74
CA THR A 77 -9.94 -17.11 -9.44
C THR A 77 -11.06 -16.79 -8.45
N ALA A 78 -12.01 -17.71 -8.22
CA ALA A 78 -13.06 -17.55 -7.21
C ALA A 78 -12.54 -17.81 -5.79
N ALA A 79 -11.39 -18.47 -5.62
CA ALA A 79 -10.82 -18.77 -4.32
C ALA A 79 -10.51 -17.52 -3.48
N VAL A 80 -9.96 -16.46 -4.08
CA VAL A 80 -9.69 -15.20 -3.36
C VAL A 80 -10.99 -14.53 -2.92
N TRP A 81 -12.02 -14.54 -3.78
CA TRP A 81 -13.32 -13.94 -3.45
C TRP A 81 -14.06 -14.69 -2.34
N ARG A 82 -13.98 -16.02 -2.31
CA ARG A 82 -14.51 -16.81 -1.18
C ARG A 82 -13.78 -16.51 0.12
N TYR A 83 -12.47 -16.25 0.08
CA TYR A 83 -11.72 -15.80 1.24
C TYR A 83 -12.18 -14.41 1.70
N LEU A 84 -12.24 -13.43 0.79
CA LEU A 84 -12.69 -12.07 1.10
C LEU A 84 -14.13 -12.04 1.65
N ALA A 85 -15.02 -12.86 1.10
CA ALA A 85 -16.39 -12.99 1.61
C ALA A 85 -16.41 -13.52 3.05
N ALA A 86 -15.60 -14.54 3.34
CA ALA A 86 -15.52 -15.13 4.66
C ALA A 86 -14.92 -14.17 5.71
N ASP A 87 -13.87 -13.42 5.32
CA ASP A 87 -13.23 -12.37 6.13
C ASP A 87 -14.22 -11.23 6.42
N TRP A 88 -14.89 -10.72 5.38
CA TRP A 88 -15.90 -9.67 5.50
C TRP A 88 -17.06 -10.04 6.44
N CYS A 89 -17.59 -11.26 6.31
CA CYS A 89 -18.70 -11.73 7.15
C CYS A 89 -18.26 -12.09 8.58
N GLY A 90 -16.97 -12.02 8.92
CA GLY A 90 -16.44 -12.40 10.24
C GLY A 90 -16.65 -13.88 10.57
N THR A 91 -16.86 -14.73 9.56
CA THR A 91 -17.19 -16.16 9.74
C THR A 91 -15.99 -17.03 10.13
N GLY A 92 -14.83 -16.41 10.30
CA GLY A 92 -13.58 -17.02 10.73
C GLY A 92 -12.44 -16.79 9.75
N GLU A 93 -11.25 -16.58 10.29
CA GLU A 93 -10.02 -16.47 9.51
C GLU A 93 -9.67 -17.85 8.93
N ARG A 94 -9.87 -18.04 7.62
CA ARG A 94 -9.18 -19.13 6.92
C ARG A 94 -7.72 -18.69 6.80
N SER A 95 -6.89 -19.05 7.79
CA SER A 95 -5.45 -18.74 7.80
C SER A 95 -4.77 -19.08 6.47
N ASP A 96 -5.25 -20.12 5.77
CA ASP A 96 -4.85 -20.47 4.40
C ASP A 96 -5.09 -19.33 3.39
N GLY A 97 -6.27 -18.69 3.40
CA GLY A 97 -6.59 -17.59 2.49
C GLY A 97 -5.74 -16.35 2.75
N ARG A 98 -5.60 -15.94 4.03
CA ARG A 98 -4.72 -14.82 4.39
C ARG A 98 -3.27 -15.11 4.01
N ARG A 99 -2.77 -16.30 4.33
CA ARG A 99 -1.41 -16.73 3.97
C ARG A 99 -1.23 -16.68 2.46
N ARG A 100 -2.10 -17.34 1.71
CA ARG A 100 -1.99 -17.52 0.26
C ARG A 100 -2.15 -16.22 -0.54
N PHE A 101 -3.17 -15.42 -0.25
CA PHE A 101 -3.57 -14.29 -1.11
C PHE A 101 -2.99 -12.95 -0.68
N LEU A 102 -2.58 -12.81 0.58
CA LEU A 102 -1.89 -11.62 1.07
C LEU A 102 -0.41 -11.89 1.22
N LEU A 103 -0.05 -12.72 2.19
CA LEU A 103 1.35 -12.81 2.63
C LEU A 103 2.26 -13.47 1.59
N ASP A 104 1.85 -14.56 0.96
CA ASP A 104 2.67 -15.30 0.01
C ASP A 104 2.78 -14.57 -1.34
N ARG A 105 1.75 -13.79 -1.72
CA ARG A 105 1.81 -12.90 -2.89
C ARG A 105 2.76 -11.75 -2.63
N ALA A 106 2.59 -11.07 -1.49
CA ALA A 106 3.47 -10.02 -1.04
C ALA A 106 4.93 -10.49 -1.05
N MET A 107 5.22 -11.67 -0.47
CA MET A 107 6.56 -12.26 -0.43
C MET A 107 7.15 -12.54 -1.81
N ARG A 108 6.32 -12.97 -2.78
CA ARG A 108 6.74 -13.16 -4.17
C ARG A 108 6.86 -11.86 -4.97
N GLY A 109 6.48 -10.71 -4.38
CA GLY A 109 6.50 -9.41 -5.05
C GLY A 109 5.39 -9.24 -6.07
N GLU A 110 4.30 -10.00 -5.95
CA GLU A 110 3.16 -9.93 -6.85
C GLU A 110 2.27 -8.71 -6.54
N GLY A 111 1.64 -8.18 -7.58
CA GLY A 111 0.60 -7.16 -7.44
C GLY A 111 1.09 -5.74 -7.14
N MET A 112 2.39 -5.48 -7.28
CA MET A 112 2.95 -4.14 -7.29
C MET A 112 4.18 -4.10 -8.21
N ASN A 113 4.30 -3.05 -9.02
CA ASN A 113 5.47 -2.82 -9.86
C ASN A 113 6.60 -2.17 -9.06
N TRP A 114 7.43 -2.99 -8.42
CA TRP A 114 8.57 -2.57 -7.59
C TRP A 114 9.68 -1.79 -8.31
N ARG A 115 9.55 -1.61 -9.63
CA ARG A 115 10.46 -0.80 -10.45
C ARG A 115 9.87 0.55 -10.84
N SER A 116 8.60 0.80 -10.53
CA SER A 116 7.89 2.02 -10.90
C SER A 116 7.71 2.92 -9.70
N PHE A 117 8.38 4.09 -9.72
CA PHE A 117 8.21 5.10 -8.68
C PHE A 117 6.74 5.50 -8.49
N SER A 118 6.01 5.73 -9.58
CA SER A 118 4.60 6.17 -9.52
C SER A 118 3.67 5.09 -8.96
N ALA A 119 3.94 3.82 -9.23
CA ALA A 119 3.17 2.71 -8.64
C ALA A 119 3.42 2.66 -7.13
N LEU A 120 4.68 2.73 -6.70
CA LEU A 120 5.05 2.65 -5.29
C LEU A 120 4.55 3.83 -4.46
N MET A 121 4.43 5.01 -5.03
CA MET A 121 3.81 6.17 -4.37
C MET A 121 2.33 5.97 -4.05
N GLY A 122 1.64 5.06 -4.75
CA GLY A 122 0.25 4.69 -4.48
C GLY A 122 0.08 3.55 -3.48
N THR A 123 1.17 3.02 -2.91
CA THR A 123 1.13 1.84 -2.04
C THR A 123 0.32 2.10 -0.78
N ASP A 124 -0.63 1.22 -0.48
CA ASP A 124 -1.51 1.27 0.70
C ASP A 124 -1.60 -0.08 1.44
N ARG A 125 -0.71 -1.02 1.12
CA ARG A 125 -0.67 -2.39 1.68
C ARG A 125 0.60 -2.61 2.51
N PRO A 126 0.52 -2.53 3.86
CA PRO A 126 1.67 -2.69 4.74
C PRO A 126 2.43 -4.02 4.56
N GLU A 127 1.71 -5.12 4.30
CA GLU A 127 2.30 -6.44 4.08
C GLU A 127 3.21 -6.50 2.83
N ASP A 128 2.88 -5.74 1.78
CA ASP A 128 3.70 -5.64 0.58
C ASP A 128 5.00 -4.90 0.87
N VAL A 129 4.93 -3.81 1.64
CA VAL A 129 6.10 -3.05 2.09
C VAL A 129 6.97 -3.91 3.01
N ALA A 130 6.36 -4.65 3.94
CA ALA A 130 7.07 -5.58 4.82
C ALA A 130 7.86 -6.63 4.02
N ALA A 131 7.22 -7.22 3.02
CA ALA A 131 7.81 -8.21 2.14
C ALA A 131 8.90 -7.62 1.24
N ALA A 132 8.72 -6.40 0.74
CA ALA A 132 9.71 -5.69 -0.06
C ALA A 132 11.00 -5.41 0.70
N PHE A 133 10.91 -5.05 1.99
CA PHE A 133 12.10 -4.98 2.82
C PHE A 133 12.78 -6.34 2.98
N ALA A 134 12.03 -7.45 3.07
CA ALA A 134 12.62 -8.79 3.16
C ALA A 134 13.33 -9.22 1.87
N ARG A 135 12.89 -8.70 0.71
CA ARG A 135 13.52 -8.90 -0.59
C ARG A 135 14.64 -7.90 -0.92
N ASP A 136 14.88 -6.92 -0.05
CA ASP A 136 15.79 -5.78 -0.31
C ASP A 136 15.46 -5.05 -1.62
N GLU A 137 14.15 -4.80 -1.86
CA GLU A 137 13.70 -4.13 -3.08
C GLU A 137 14.34 -2.74 -3.23
N PRO A 138 14.89 -2.40 -4.42
CA PRO A 138 15.69 -1.19 -4.56
C PRO A 138 14.99 0.14 -4.26
N LEU A 139 13.66 0.15 -4.40
CA LEU A 139 12.79 1.31 -4.21
C LEU A 139 11.86 1.15 -3.00
N VAL A 140 12.17 0.25 -2.04
CA VAL A 140 11.32 0.05 -0.85
C VAL A 140 11.12 1.35 -0.05
N GLY A 141 12.09 2.27 -0.04
CA GLY A 141 11.92 3.59 0.59
C GLY A 141 10.76 4.40 -0.02
N VAL A 142 10.57 4.32 -1.35
CA VAL A 142 9.49 5.02 -2.05
C VAL A 142 8.13 4.48 -1.63
N SER A 143 7.99 3.15 -1.46
CA SER A 143 6.73 2.58 -1.00
C SER A 143 6.39 2.94 0.45
N VAL A 144 7.40 3.22 1.30
CA VAL A 144 7.18 3.75 2.65
C VAL A 144 6.64 5.18 2.60
N ILE A 145 7.08 6.00 1.64
CA ILE A 145 6.47 7.32 1.40
C ILE A 145 5.01 7.14 0.95
N GLY A 146 4.75 6.25 -0.01
CA GLY A 146 3.39 5.96 -0.47
C GLY A 146 2.47 5.53 0.67
N LEU A 147 2.96 4.65 1.55
CA LEU A 147 2.23 4.17 2.72
C LEU A 147 1.93 5.30 3.71
N ALA A 148 2.88 6.21 3.94
CA ALA A 148 2.69 7.39 4.79
C ALA A 148 1.66 8.38 4.23
N LEU A 149 1.46 8.42 2.92
CA LEU A 149 0.47 9.27 2.27
C LEU A 149 -0.93 8.63 2.19
N SER A 150 -0.99 7.29 2.12
CA SER A 150 -2.20 6.58 1.69
C SER A 150 -2.85 5.72 2.78
N TYR A 151 -2.09 5.30 3.81
CA TYR A 151 -2.60 4.41 4.84
C TYR A 151 -3.22 5.19 6.02
N PRO A 152 -4.44 4.87 6.47
CA PRO A 152 -5.17 5.72 7.41
C PRO A 152 -4.63 5.69 8.84
N ASP A 153 -3.99 4.60 9.27
CA ASP A 153 -3.45 4.47 10.62
C ASP A 153 -1.93 4.75 10.64
N PRO A 154 -1.49 5.95 11.09
CA PRO A 154 -0.07 6.28 11.12
C PRO A 154 0.75 5.38 12.05
N TRP A 155 0.14 4.78 13.08
CA TRP A 155 0.86 3.92 14.02
C TRP A 155 1.25 2.58 13.42
N LEU A 156 0.52 2.12 12.40
CA LEU A 156 0.91 0.96 11.60
C LEU A 156 1.99 1.31 10.56
N VAL A 157 2.11 2.57 10.16
CA VAL A 157 3.12 3.05 9.20
C VAL A 157 4.47 3.31 9.86
N LEU A 158 4.48 3.90 11.06
CA LEU A 158 5.69 4.35 11.74
C LEU A 158 6.79 3.28 11.92
N PRO A 159 6.51 1.97 12.13
CA PRO A 159 7.54 0.94 12.13
C PRO A 159 8.28 0.80 10.81
N PHE A 160 7.59 0.95 9.67
CA PHE A 160 8.23 0.93 8.34
C PHE A 160 9.09 2.16 8.11
N VAL A 161 8.64 3.32 8.60
CA VAL A 161 9.39 4.58 8.58
C VAL A 161 10.68 4.46 9.39
N ALA A 162 10.61 3.94 10.62
CA ALA A 162 11.78 3.68 11.45
C ALA A 162 12.78 2.73 10.75
N ARG A 163 12.26 1.64 10.15
CA ARG A 163 13.08 0.69 9.40
C ARG A 163 13.75 1.32 8.17
N ALA A 164 13.04 2.18 7.44
CA ALA A 164 13.63 2.92 6.31
C ALA A 164 14.71 3.90 6.78
N LEU A 165 14.46 4.64 7.86
CA LEU A 165 15.41 5.59 8.45
C LEU A 165 16.70 4.94 8.94
N ASP A 166 16.64 3.70 9.42
CA ASP A 166 17.79 2.94 9.93
C ASP A 166 18.43 2.05 8.84
N HIS A 167 17.99 2.17 7.58
CA HIS A 167 18.45 1.31 6.49
C HIS A 167 19.93 1.54 6.14
N ASN A 168 20.62 0.52 5.64
CA ASN A 168 22.04 0.62 5.28
C ASN A 168 22.31 1.53 4.05
N ARG A 169 21.37 1.56 3.10
CA ARG A 169 21.40 2.40 1.90
C ARG A 169 20.94 3.83 2.17
N ILE A 170 21.73 4.81 1.72
CA ILE A 170 21.47 6.24 1.92
C ILE A 170 20.13 6.63 1.31
N GLU A 171 19.83 6.18 0.10
CA GLU A 171 18.62 6.58 -0.62
C GLU A 171 17.35 6.10 0.10
N VAL A 172 17.39 4.90 0.70
CA VAL A 172 16.27 4.38 1.49
C VAL A 172 16.09 5.18 2.78
N ARG A 173 17.19 5.62 3.42
CA ARG A 173 17.11 6.50 4.60
C ARG A 173 16.53 7.86 4.27
N GLU A 174 16.93 8.46 3.15
CA GLU A 174 16.39 9.74 2.68
C GLU A 174 14.87 9.64 2.47
N HIS A 175 14.42 8.57 1.81
CA HIS A 175 12.99 8.31 1.67
C HIS A 175 12.29 8.05 3.00
N GLY A 176 12.94 7.36 3.95
CA GLY A 176 12.44 7.19 5.32
C GLY A 176 12.24 8.54 6.03
N ALA A 177 13.17 9.48 5.84
CA ALA A 177 13.03 10.83 6.38
C ALA A 177 11.88 11.61 5.72
N THR A 178 11.75 11.53 4.39
CA THR A 178 10.59 12.11 3.68
C THR A 178 9.27 11.50 4.17
N ALA A 179 9.20 10.19 4.36
CA ALA A 179 8.00 9.53 4.88
C ALA A 179 7.67 10.00 6.31
N LEU A 180 8.68 10.11 7.19
CA LEU A 180 8.49 10.65 8.54
C LEU A 180 7.95 12.09 8.52
N ALA A 181 8.49 12.92 7.62
CA ALA A 181 8.06 14.30 7.41
C ALA A 181 6.56 14.34 7.02
N HIS A 182 6.13 13.47 6.10
CA HIS A 182 4.71 13.32 5.75
C HIS A 182 3.84 12.86 6.91
N VAL A 183 4.25 11.86 7.69
CA VAL A 183 3.49 11.41 8.86
C VAL A 183 3.32 12.56 9.87
N ALA A 184 4.38 13.32 10.12
CA ALA A 184 4.33 14.48 11.01
C ALA A 184 3.35 15.54 10.49
N ARG A 185 3.43 15.90 9.20
CA ARG A 185 2.56 16.90 8.57
C ARG A 185 1.08 16.51 8.56
N ILE A 186 0.78 15.26 8.23
CA ILE A 186 -0.60 14.79 8.02
C ILE A 186 -1.26 14.44 9.37
N HIS A 187 -0.51 13.77 10.25
CA HIS A 187 -1.09 13.16 11.45
C HIS A 187 -0.61 13.80 12.76
N GLY A 188 0.43 14.64 12.74
CA GLY A 188 0.95 15.31 13.95
C GLY A 188 1.51 14.33 14.99
N VAL A 189 1.99 13.16 14.55
CA VAL A 189 2.52 12.10 15.43
C VAL A 189 3.90 11.64 14.99
N VAL A 190 4.64 11.08 15.95
CA VAL A 190 5.93 10.42 15.74
C VAL A 190 6.11 9.31 16.78
N SER A 191 6.77 8.21 16.41
CA SER A 191 7.11 7.14 17.35
C SER A 191 8.44 7.41 18.06
N ALA A 192 8.58 6.86 19.27
CA ALA A 192 9.86 6.91 20.00
C ALA A 192 11.00 6.23 19.22
N GLU A 193 10.68 5.17 18.46
CA GLU A 193 11.63 4.47 17.61
C GLU A 193 12.15 5.37 16.48
N CYS A 194 11.26 6.08 15.77
CA CYS A 194 11.66 7.06 14.74
C CYS A 194 12.58 8.14 15.32
N LEU A 195 12.25 8.69 16.50
CA LEU A 195 13.10 9.69 17.17
C LEU A 195 14.47 9.11 17.57
N ALA A 196 14.51 7.86 18.04
CA ALA A 196 15.76 7.21 18.41
C ALA A 196 16.67 6.97 17.20
N VAL A 197 16.09 6.58 16.06
CA VAL A 197 16.81 6.42 14.79
C VAL A 197 17.27 7.78 14.26
N LEU A 198 16.38 8.78 14.19
CA LEU A 198 16.70 10.12 13.69
C LEU A 198 17.81 10.80 14.49
N LYS A 199 17.88 10.55 15.80
CA LYS A 199 19.00 11.03 16.64
C LYS A 199 20.35 10.48 16.17
N ARG A 200 20.41 9.22 15.72
CA ARG A 200 21.63 8.57 15.19
C ARG A 200 21.90 8.93 13.73
N HIS A 201 20.84 9.11 12.95
CA HIS A 201 20.87 9.44 11.54
C HIS A 201 20.10 10.74 11.28
N PRO A 202 20.71 11.91 11.58
CA PRO A 202 20.08 13.21 11.43
C PRO A 202 19.60 13.45 10.01
N ASN A 203 18.44 14.10 9.86
CA ASN A 203 17.93 14.54 8.57
C ASN A 203 17.09 15.80 8.73
N SER A 204 17.50 16.90 8.10
CA SER A 204 16.84 18.21 8.26
C SER A 204 15.39 18.20 7.83
N VAL A 205 15.04 17.51 6.73
CA VAL A 205 13.65 17.46 6.22
C VAL A 205 12.70 16.88 7.26
N ALA A 206 13.09 15.78 7.91
CA ALA A 206 12.29 15.18 8.96
C ALA A 206 12.29 16.05 10.24
N GLU A 207 13.44 16.59 10.63
CA GLU A 207 13.58 17.42 11.84
C GLU A 207 12.71 18.70 11.75
N ASP A 208 12.70 19.38 10.60
CA ASP A 208 11.94 20.60 10.34
C ASP A 208 10.43 20.34 10.39
N ASP A 209 9.95 19.26 9.76
CA ASP A 209 8.53 18.90 9.77
C ASP A 209 8.08 18.44 11.17
N LEU A 210 8.90 17.67 11.88
CA LEU A 210 8.60 17.30 13.26
C LEU A 210 8.46 18.54 14.14
N TRP A 211 9.38 19.50 14.01
CA TRP A 211 9.33 20.77 14.74
C TRP A 211 8.09 21.58 14.40
N THR A 212 7.77 21.69 13.11
CA THR A 212 6.66 22.51 12.61
C THR A 212 5.29 21.94 12.99
N PHE A 213 5.10 20.62 12.88
CA PHE A 213 3.78 20.01 12.94
C PHE A 213 3.47 19.26 14.23
N ILE A 214 4.46 18.94 15.07
CA ILE A 214 4.24 18.27 16.35
C ILE A 214 4.39 19.29 17.50
N PRO A 215 3.46 19.32 18.47
CA PRO A 215 3.59 20.20 19.63
C PRO A 215 4.94 20.01 20.33
N HIS A 216 5.72 21.08 20.49
CA HIS A 216 7.11 20.99 21.00
C HIS A 216 7.23 20.22 22.32
N ARG A 217 6.23 20.33 23.21
CA ARG A 217 6.17 19.58 24.48
C ARG A 217 6.18 18.05 24.34
N LYS A 218 5.88 17.52 23.15
CA LYS A 218 5.95 16.10 22.80
C LYS A 218 7.26 15.72 22.12
N LEU A 219 8.08 16.70 21.74
CA LEU A 219 9.36 16.48 21.08
C LEU A 219 10.49 16.42 22.12
N PRO A 220 11.52 15.59 21.90
CA PRO A 220 12.63 15.49 22.81
C PRO A 220 13.52 16.73 22.74
N VAL A 221 14.09 17.12 23.88
CA VAL A 221 14.91 18.34 24.03
C VAL A 221 16.10 18.38 23.06
N TRP A 222 16.69 17.23 22.71
CA TRP A 222 17.81 17.20 21.75
C TRP A 222 17.44 17.75 20.37
N LEU A 223 16.17 17.61 19.96
CA LEU A 223 15.69 18.12 18.68
C LEU A 223 15.54 19.64 18.72
N TRP A 224 15.16 20.20 19.88
CA TRP A 224 15.02 21.64 20.08
C TRP A 224 16.37 22.34 19.86
N TRP A 225 17.44 21.79 20.45
CA TRP A 225 18.78 22.35 20.31
C TRP A 225 19.29 22.32 18.87
N ARG A 226 18.87 21.36 18.05
CA ARG A 226 19.30 21.28 16.66
C ARG A 226 18.63 22.34 15.81
N VAL A 227 17.30 22.41 15.88
CA VAL A 227 16.51 23.34 15.06
C VAL A 227 16.76 24.81 15.45
N LEU A 228 17.06 25.09 16.72
CA LEU A 228 17.36 26.46 17.17
C LEU A 228 18.79 26.94 16.86
N VAL A 229 19.70 26.03 16.52
CA VAL A 229 21.13 26.34 16.30
C VAL A 229 21.52 26.17 14.82
N SER A 230 20.69 25.51 14.01
CA SER A 230 20.76 25.44 12.55
C SER A 230 20.30 26.72 11.87
#